data_AF-A0A451BL64-F1
#
_entry.id   AF-A0A451BL64-F1
#
_cell.length_a   1.000
_cell.length_b   1.000
_cell.length_c   1.000
_cell.angle_alpha   90.00
_cell.angle_beta   90.00
_cell.angle_gamma   90.00
#
_symmetry.space_group_name_H-M   'P 1'
#
loop_
_entity.id
_entity.type
_entity.pdbx_description
1 polymer ?
#
loop_
_entity_poly.entity_id
_entity_poly.type
_entity_poly.pdbx_seq_one_letter_code
_entity_poly.pdbx_strand_id
1 'polypeptide(L)' 'MVERNISVTEIREAGEKAFIIEDYPDDKYGPTCLLLGSTVAGRFLRIQVACGTMRP' A
#
# COMPACT_ATOMS: atom_id res chain seq x y z
N MET A 1 -16.76 3.16 -6.59
CA MET A 1 -15.34 3.47 -6.36
C MET A 1 -15.21 4.98 -6.32
N VAL A 2 -14.65 5.56 -5.25
CA VAL A 2 -14.44 7.01 -5.17
C VAL A 2 -12.95 7.25 -5.37
N GLU A 3 -12.60 7.91 -6.46
CA GLU A 3 -11.23 8.29 -6.73
C GLU A 3 -10.81 9.41 -5.77
N ARG A 4 -9.65 9.23 -5.14
CA ARG A 4 -9.04 10.28 -4.33
C ARG A 4 -7.95 10.92 -5.16
N ASN A 5 -7.81 12.25 -5.06
CA ASN A 5 -6.66 12.95 -5.58
C ASN A 5 -5.44 12.58 -4.71
N ILE A 6 -4.74 11.51 -5.10
CA ILE A 6 -3.52 11.01 -4.47
C ILE A 6 -2.43 11.05 -5.53
N SER A 7 -1.38 11.81 -5.27
CA SER A 7 -0.24 11.92 -6.18
C SER A 7 0.72 10.74 -6.02
N VAL A 8 1.54 10.48 -7.06
CA VAL A 8 2.62 9.48 -7.00
C VAL A 8 3.61 9.81 -5.88
N THR A 9 3.87 11.09 -5.63
CA THR A 9 4.72 11.54 -4.52
C THR A 9 4.15 11.09 -3.18
N GLU A 10 2.86 11.32 -2.92
CA GLU A 10 2.22 10.88 -1.67
C GLU A 10 2.27 9.35 -1.51
N ILE A 11 2.13 8.57 -2.60
CA ILE A 11 2.27 7.11 -2.55
C ILE A 11 3.69 6.72 -2.13
N ARG A 12 4.72 7.36 -2.71
CA ARG A 12 6.13 7.11 -2.36
C ARG A 12 6.45 7.48 -0.92
N GLU A 13 5.99 8.65 -0.47
CA GLU A 13 6.18 9.11 0.91
C GLU A 13 5.52 8.16 1.91
N ALA A 14 4.26 7.81 1.69
CA ALA A 14 3.55 6.87 2.54
C ALA A 14 4.22 5.49 2.53
N GLY A 15 4.66 5.02 1.36
CA GLY A 15 5.32 3.72 1.19
C GLY A 15 6.69 3.61 1.89
N GLU A 16 7.46 4.70 1.96
CA GLU A 16 8.82 4.69 2.55
C GLU A 16 8.83 4.24 4.02
N LYS A 17 7.78 4.59 4.77
CA LYS A 17 7.63 4.26 6.21
C LYS A 17 6.36 3.47 6.50
N ALA A 18 5.82 2.80 5.49
CA ALA A 18 4.61 2.02 5.66
C ALA A 18 4.87 0.76 6.49
N PHE A 19 3.86 0.34 7.23
CA PHE A 19 3.86 -0.94 7.94
C PHE A 19 2.61 -1.75 7.58
N ILE A 20 2.75 -3.07 7.63
CA ILE A 20 1.66 -4.00 7.38
C ILE A 20 0.67 -3.90 8.55
N ILE A 21 -0.58 -3.60 8.24
CA ILE A 21 -1.67 -3.60 9.21
C ILE A 21 -2.57 -4.82 9.08
N GLU A 22 -2.63 -5.43 7.89
CA GLU A 22 -3.32 -6.70 7.65
C GLU A 22 -2.51 -7.53 6.64
N ASP A 23 -2.38 -8.82 6.92
CA ASP A 23 -1.64 -9.78 6.08
C ASP A 23 -2.62 -10.86 5.59
N TYR A 24 -2.72 -11.03 4.26
CA TYR A 24 -3.65 -11.95 3.61
C TYR A 24 -2.90 -12.89 2.66
N PRO A 25 -2.18 -13.89 3.20
CA PRO A 25 -1.37 -14.81 2.39
C PRO A 25 -2.21 -15.69 1.46
N ASP A 26 -3.47 -15.97 1.82
CA ASP A 26 -4.41 -16.83 1.10
C ASP A 26 -5.53 -16.06 0.39
N ASP A 27 -5.33 -14.78 0.06
CA ASP A 27 -6.36 -14.00 -0.64
C ASP A 27 -6.71 -14.62 -2.00
N LYS A 28 -7.97 -14.44 -2.44
CA LYS A 28 -8.57 -15.17 -3.58
C LYS A 28 -7.73 -15.14 -4.86
N TYR A 29 -6.95 -14.08 -5.07
CA TYR A 29 -6.14 -13.86 -6.27
C TYR A 29 -4.63 -14.01 -6.04
N GLY A 30 -4.22 -14.49 -4.86
CA GLY A 30 -2.83 -14.63 -4.44
C GLY A 30 -2.50 -13.76 -3.22
N PRO A 31 -1.32 -13.93 -2.61
CA PRO A 31 -0.93 -13.24 -1.38
C PRO A 31 -0.99 -11.71 -1.52
N THR A 32 -1.72 -11.05 -0.62
CA THR A 32 -1.78 -9.59 -0.52
C THR A 32 -1.55 -9.12 0.92
N CYS A 33 -1.18 -7.85 1.07
CA CYS A 33 -1.09 -7.20 2.38
C CYS A 33 -1.68 -5.79 2.29
N LEU A 34 -2.27 -5.31 3.39
CA LEU A 34 -2.67 -3.91 3.54
C LEU A 34 -1.60 -3.16 4.33
N LEU A 35 -1.04 -2.13 3.71
CA LEU A 35 -0.06 -1.24 4.29
C LEU A 35 -0.72 0.05 4.77
N LEU A 36 -0.24 0.59 5.90
CA LEU A 36 -0.56 1.95 6.34
C LEU A 36 0.71 2.79 6.36
N GLY A 37 0.67 3.92 5.64
CA GLY A 37 1.76 4.88 5.59
C GLY A 37 1.26 6.31 5.77
N SER A 38 2.18 7.21 6.10
CA SER A 38 1.90 8.65 6.24
C SER A 38 2.73 9.47 5.26
N THR A 39 2.09 10.42 4.59
CA THR A 39 2.76 11.44 3.77
C THR A 39 3.49 12.46 4.63
N VAL A 40 4.36 13.28 4.02
CA VAL A 40 5.02 14.40 4.73
C VAL A 40 4.01 15.42 5.25
N ALA A 41 2.88 15.58 4.55
CA ALA A 41 1.78 16.44 4.97
C ALA A 41 0.91 15.85 6.10
N GLY A 42 1.26 14.67 6.65
CA GLY A 42 0.53 14.03 7.74
C GLY A 42 -0.75 13.30 7.32
N ARG A 43 -1.03 13.20 6.01
CA ARG A 43 -2.15 12.42 5.49
C ARG A 43 -1.79 10.93 5.50
N PHE A 44 -2.67 10.10 6.07
CA PHE A 44 -2.53 8.64 6.06
C PHE A 44 -3.08 8.03 4.77
N LEU A 45 -2.33 7.10 4.19
CA LEU A 45 -2.73 6.29 3.04
C LEU A 45 -2.75 4.81 3.41
N ARG A 46 -3.84 4.14 3.05
CA ARG A 46 -3.94 2.67 3.04
C ARG A 46 -3.61 2.18 1.64
N ILE A 47 -2.61 1.32 1.52
CA ILE A 47 -2.09 0.85 0.23
C ILE A 47 -2.19 -0.67 0.24
N GLN A 48 -3.00 -1.24 -0.65
CA GLN A 48 -3.07 -2.69 -0.82
C GLN A 48 -2.07 -3.12 -1.89
N VAL A 49 -1.22 -4.09 -1.53
CA VAL A 49 -0.17 -4.61 -2.41
C VAL A 49 -0.36 -6.11 -2.59
N ALA A 50 -0.10 -6.59 -3.81
CA ALA A 50 -0.01 -8.02 -4.09
C ALA A 50 1.47 -8.43 -4.10
N CYS A 51 1.78 -9.59 -3.51
CA CYS A 51 3.10 -10.18 -3.61
C CYS A 51 3.26 -10.77 -5.02
N GLY A 52 3.81 -9.96 -5.93
CA GLY A 52 4.22 -10.41 -7.25
C GLY A 52 5.54 -11.17 -7.15
N THR A 53 5.68 -12.27 -7.90
CA THR A 53 6.98 -12.91 -8.09
C THR A 53 7.90 -11.89 -8.77
N MET A 54 8.85 -11.32 -8.02
CA MET A 54 9.92 -10.50 -8.61
C MET A 54 10.72 -11.43 -9.52
N ARG A 55 10.55 -11.29 -10.84
CA ARG A 55 11.41 -11.96 -11.81
C ARG A 55 12.80 -11.33 -11.68
N PRO A 56 13.87 -12.14 -11.58
CA PRO A 56 15.24 -11.64 -11.43
C PRO A 56 15.68 -10.80 -12.63
#